data_AF-A0A0M3IYH8-F1
#
_entry.id   AF-A0A0M3IYH8-F1
#
_cell.length_a   1.000
_cell.length_b   1.000
_cell.length_c   1.000
_cell.angle_alpha   90.00
_cell.angle_beta   90.00
_cell.angle_gamma   90.00
#
_symmetry.space_group_name_H-M   'P 1'
#
loop_
_entity.id
_entity.type
_entity.pdbx_description
1 polymer ?
#
loop_
_entity_poly.entity_id
_entity_poly.type
_entity_poly.pdbx_seq_one_letter_code
_entity_poly.pdbx_strand_id
1 'polypeptide(L)'
;MPKQEFEFIDYTGPLVVACLFAIIVFLISFFIINFYCITKMDDLTVFEKFGARDGIRLGPHTMQQIKRGGFASTYAAEEKNGLMI
;
A
#
# COMPACT_ATOMS: atom_id res chain seq x y z
N MET A 1 -41.53 -18.65 21.83
CA MET A 1 -40.98 -18.04 20.59
C MET A 1 -40.72 -19.15 19.60
N PRO A 2 -41.17 -19.04 18.34
CA PRO A 2 -40.79 -20.00 17.31
C PRO A 2 -39.26 -20.05 17.19
N LYS A 3 -38.70 -21.25 17.03
CA LYS A 3 -37.26 -21.44 16.84
C LYS A 3 -36.90 -20.98 15.43
N GLN A 4 -35.90 -20.11 15.31
CA GLN A 4 -35.38 -19.72 14.01
C GLN A 4 -34.54 -20.88 13.46
N GLU A 5 -34.95 -21.41 12.30
CA GLU A 5 -34.16 -22.35 11.51
C GLU A 5 -33.08 -21.54 10.79
N PHE A 6 -31.81 -21.84 11.03
CA PHE A 6 -30.69 -21.17 10.38
C PHE A 6 -30.10 -22.09 9.33
N GLU A 7 -29.89 -21.56 8.13
CA GLU A 7 -29.15 -22.23 7.09
C GLU A 7 -27.65 -21.95 7.24
N PHE A 8 -26.81 -22.81 6.66
CA PHE A 8 -25.35 -22.64 6.72
C PHE A 8 -24.88 -21.27 6.23
N ILE A 9 -25.60 -20.66 5.29
CA ILE A 9 -25.28 -19.35 4.73
C ILE A 9 -25.47 -18.22 5.75
N ASP A 10 -26.40 -18.34 6.69
CA ASP A 10 -26.67 -17.32 7.70
C ASP A 10 -25.46 -17.13 8.64
N TYR A 11 -24.65 -18.17 8.80
CA TYR A 11 -23.40 -18.12 9.58
C TYR A 11 -22.23 -17.50 8.83
N THR A 12 -22.33 -17.30 7.51
CA THR A 12 -21.24 -16.73 6.69
C THR A 12 -21.21 -15.20 6.73
N GLY A 13 -22.26 -14.55 7.28
CA GLY A 13 -22.36 -13.09 7.38
C GLY A 13 -21.10 -12.42 7.94
N PRO A 14 -20.55 -12.85 9.09
CA PRO A 14 -19.32 -12.29 9.64
C PRO A 14 -18.10 -12.42 8.70
N LEU A 15 -17.98 -13.55 7.99
CA LEU A 15 -16.89 -13.77 7.04
C LEU A 15 -17.01 -12.81 5.85
N VAL A 16 -18.21 -12.67 5.29
CA VAL A 16 -18.48 -11.76 4.16
C VAL A 16 -18.17 -10.31 4.57
N VAL A 17 -18.61 -9.88 5.75
CA VAL A 17 -18.35 -8.53 6.26
C VAL A 17 -16.85 -8.30 6.47
N ALA A 18 -16.12 -9.26 7.03
CA ALA A 18 -14.68 -9.16 7.20
C ALA A 18 -13.93 -9.06 5.85
N CYS A 19 -14.33 -9.86 4.85
CA CYS A 19 -13.77 -9.78 3.51
C CYS A 19 -14.05 -8.43 2.85
N LEU A 20 -15.28 -7.92 2.95
CA LEU A 20 -15.64 -6.61 2.41
C LEU A 20 -14.85 -5.49 3.08
N PHE A 21 -14.71 -5.52 4.41
CA PHE A 21 -13.90 -4.55 5.14
C PHE A 21 -12.44 -4.57 4.68
N ALA A 22 -11.84 -5.76 4.57
CA ALA A 22 -10.47 -5.92 4.10
C ALA A 22 -10.28 -5.38 2.67
N ILE A 23 -11.24 -5.63 1.77
CA ILE A 23 -11.23 -5.10 0.40
C ILE A 23 -11.31 -3.58 0.42
N ILE A 24 -12.23 -3.00 1.20
CA ILE A 24 -12.38 -1.54 1.28
C ILE A 24 -11.10 -0.88 1.80
N VAL A 25 -10.53 -1.41 2.90
CA VAL A 25 -9.26 -0.90 3.44
C VAL A 25 -8.16 -1.01 2.40
N PHE A 26 -8.05 -2.15 1.71
CA PHE A 26 -7.05 -2.33 0.65
C PHE A 26 -7.23 -1.30 -0.48
N LEU A 27 -8.46 -1.07 -0.94
CA LEU A 27 -8.75 -0.08 -1.99
C LEU A 27 -8.38 1.33 -1.53
N ILE A 28 -8.72 1.73 -0.30
CA ILE A 28 -8.35 3.04 0.23
C ILE A 28 -6.83 3.17 0.33
N SER A 29 -6.14 2.17 0.88
CA SER A 29 -4.68 2.18 1.01
C SER A 29 -4.00 2.25 -0.36
N PHE A 30 -4.47 1.46 -1.33
CA PHE A 30 -3.86 1.38 -2.65
C PHE A 30 -4.19 2.60 -3.51
N PHE A 31 -5.45 3.01 -3.59
CA PHE A 31 -5.87 4.10 -4.48
C PHE A 31 -5.73 5.48 -3.85
N ILE A 32 -6.15 5.67 -2.60
CA ILE A 32 -6.15 7.01 -1.98
C ILE A 32 -4.77 7.29 -1.40
N ILE A 33 -4.31 6.46 -0.46
CA ILE A 33 -3.06 6.76 0.25
C ILE A 33 -1.87 6.68 -0.71
N ASN A 34 -1.71 5.55 -1.41
CA ASN A 34 -0.54 5.30 -2.24
C ASN A 34 -0.47 6.15 -3.52
N PHE A 35 -1.59 6.56 -4.14
CA PHE A 35 -1.54 7.46 -5.31
C PHE A 35 -1.76 8.94 -5.02
N TYR A 36 -2.63 9.30 -4.06
CA TYR A 36 -2.95 10.71 -3.80
C TYR A 36 -2.19 11.30 -2.61
N CYS A 37 -1.93 10.53 -1.54
CA CYS A 37 -1.31 11.07 -0.34
C CYS A 37 0.22 10.98 -0.32
N ILE A 38 0.82 10.07 -1.11
CA ILE A 38 2.28 9.98 -1.26
C ILE A 38 2.76 11.12 -2.16
N THR A 39 3.62 11.97 -1.61
CA THR A 39 4.30 13.03 -2.34
C THR A 39 5.64 12.54 -2.88
N LYS A 40 6.25 13.33 -3.78
CA LYS A 40 7.56 13.01 -4.38
C LYS A 40 8.74 12.99 -3.39
N MET A 41 8.51 13.48 -2.17
CA MET A 41 9.50 13.58 -1.11
C MET A 41 9.37 12.46 -0.08
N ASP A 42 8.32 11.66 -0.17
CA ASP A 42 8.08 10.54 0.74
C ASP A 42 8.85 9.29 0.31
N ASP A 43 9.10 8.39 1.26
CA ASP A 43 9.74 7.12 0.95
C ASP A 43 8.86 6.24 0.03
N LEU A 44 9.52 5.47 -0.83
CA LEU A 44 8.85 4.55 -1.75
C LEU A 44 7.98 3.55 -1.01
N THR A 45 6.73 3.43 -1.47
CA THR A 45 5.80 2.48 -0.87
C THR A 45 6.17 1.04 -1.18
N VAL A 46 5.65 0.12 -0.38
CA VAL A 46 5.82 -1.32 -0.64
C VAL A 46 5.26 -1.71 -2.01
N PHE A 47 4.17 -1.06 -2.44
CA PHE A 47 3.59 -1.28 -3.77
C PHE A 47 4.54 -0.84 -4.89
N GLU A 48 5.16 0.33 -4.78
CA GLU A 48 6.13 0.80 -5.75
C GLU A 48 7.38 -0.10 -5.81
N LYS A 49 7.87 -0.57 -4.65
CA LYS A 49 9.00 -1.53 -4.59
C LYS A 49 8.64 -2.89 -5.19
N PHE A 50 7.41 -3.35 -5.00
CA PHE A 50 6.93 -4.60 -5.59
C PHE A 50 6.80 -4.48 -7.10
N GLY A 51 6.10 -3.46 -7.59
CA GLY A 51 5.92 -3.20 -9.02
C GLY A 51 7.25 -2.95 -9.74
N ALA A 52 8.24 -2.37 -9.06
CA ALA A 52 9.57 -2.16 -9.62
C ALA A 52 10.26 -3.45 -10.07
N ARG A 53 10.00 -4.58 -9.42
CA ARG A 53 10.55 -5.89 -9.80
C ARG A 53 10.02 -6.34 -11.16
N ASP A 54 8.74 -6.11 -11.40
CA ASP A 54 8.04 -6.52 -12.62
C ASP A 54 7.97 -5.38 -13.68
N GLY A 55 8.63 -4.24 -13.43
CA GLY A 55 8.61 -3.10 -14.33
C GLY A 55 7.30 -2.30 -14.33
N ILE A 56 6.40 -2.55 -13.37
CA ILE A 56 5.07 -1.95 -13.28
C ILE A 56 5.13 -0.75 -12.33
N ARG A 57 4.60 0.39 -12.78
CA ARG A 57 4.49 1.60 -11.97
C ARG A 57 3.21 1.54 -11.12
N LEU A 58 3.37 1.22 -9.84
CA LEU A 58 2.27 1.08 -8.87
C LEU A 58 2.13 2.29 -7.93
N GLY A 59 2.58 3.47 -8.37
CA GLY A 59 2.50 4.69 -7.57
C GLY A 59 2.87 5.96 -8.36
N PRO A 60 2.97 7.10 -7.66
CA PRO A 60 3.26 8.39 -8.28
C PRO A 60 4.70 8.52 -8.78
N HIS A 61 5.65 7.77 -8.21
CA HIS A 61 7.05 7.85 -8.61
C HIS A 61 7.32 7.18 -9.95
N THR A 62 8.23 7.75 -10.74
CA THR A 62 8.63 7.18 -12.01
C THR A 62 9.60 6.01 -11.81
N MET A 63 9.59 5.04 -12.74
CA MET A 63 10.49 3.88 -12.68
C MET A 63 11.97 4.27 -12.68
N GLN A 64 12.33 5.41 -13.28
CA GLN A 64 13.69 5.94 -13.23
C GLN A 64 14.08 6.42 -11.83
N GLN A 65 13.17 7.08 -11.11
CA GLN A 65 13.39 7.49 -9.72
C GLN A 65 13.51 6.28 -8.80
N ILE A 66 12.66 5.27 -8.99
CA ILE A 66 12.70 4.02 -8.21
C ILE A 66 14.02 3.28 -8.44
N LYS A 67 14.48 3.16 -9.70
CA LYS A 67 15.75 2.50 -10.04
C LYS A 67 16.99 3.28 -9.58
N ARG A 68 16.92 4.61 -9.53
CA ARG A 68 18.01 5.45 -9.00
C ARG A 68 18.22 5.29 -7.50
N GLY A 69 17.27 4.69 -6.78
CA GLY A 69 17.36 4.59 -5.32
C GLY A 69 17.32 5.95 -4.64
N GLY A 70 16.64 6.94 -5.22
CA GLY A 70 16.45 8.24 -4.58
C GLY A 70 15.42 8.12 -3.47
N PHE A 71 15.88 7.80 -2.25
CA PHE A 71 15.04 7.75 -1.06
C PHE A 71 15.26 9.02 -0.23
N ALA A 72 14.22 9.52 0.45
CA ALA A 72 14.40 10.48 1.54
C ALA A 72 15.33 9.91 2.63
N SER A 73 15.23 8.60 2.87
CA SER A 73 16.15 7.88 3.76
C SER A 73 17.60 7.75 3.27
N THR A 74 17.89 7.79 1.96
CA THR A 74 19.28 7.87 1.47
C THR A 74 19.87 9.24 1.69
N TYR A 75 19.08 10.32 1.58
CA TYR A 75 19.55 11.64 2.00
C TYR A 75 19.81 11.69 3.51
N ALA A 76 18.93 11.11 4.33
CA ALA A 76 19.16 11.00 5.77
C ALA A 76 20.37 10.09 6.12
N ALA A 77 20.63 9.04 5.32
CA ALA A 77 21.79 8.17 5.49
C ALA A 77 23.10 8.81 4.97
N GLU A 78 23.06 9.58 3.88
CA GLU A 78 24.19 10.34 3.34
C GLU A 78 24.54 11.53 4.23
N GLU A 79 23.53 12.21 4.80
CA GLU A 79 23.69 13.25 5.83
C GLU A 79 24.32 12.66 7.11
N LYS A 80 23.84 11.49 7.56
CA LYS A 80 24.44 10.77 8.69
C LYS A 80 25.87 10.27 8.41
N ASN A 81 26.18 9.93 7.15
CA ASN A 81 27.51 9.50 6.72
C ASN A 81 28.42 10.66 6.28
N GLY A 82 27.98 11.92 6.42
CA GLY A 82 28.79 13.11 6.15
C GLY A 82 29.26 13.24 4.69
N LEU A 83 28.53 12.66 3.74
CA LEU A 83 28.90 12.63 2.32
C LEU A 83 28.33 13.79 1.49
N MET A 84 27.54 14.67 2.11
CA MET A 84 27.14 15.95 1.50
C MET A 84 28.10 17.05 1.97
N ILE A 85 29.02 17.44 1.09
CA ILE A 85 29.76 18.71 1.13
C ILE A 85 28.98 19.73 0.30
#